data_AF-A0A512IRF4-F1
#
_entry.id   AF-A0A512IRF4-F1
#
_cell.length_a   1.000
_cell.length_b   1.000
_cell.length_c   1.000
_cell.angle_alpha   90.00
_cell.angle_beta   90.00
_cell.angle_gamma   90.00
#
_symmetry.space_group_name_H-M   'P 1'
#
loop_
_entity.id
_entity.type
_entity.pdbx_description
1 polymer ?
#
loop_
_entity_poly.entity_id
_entity_poly.type
_entity_poly.pdbx_seq_one_letter_code
_entity_poly.pdbx_strand_id
1 'polypeptide(L)'
;MTDSAAHGQASDPGDLKDLKRDVEDTVDVAVERGRGFAAAARTHAVNLAESRKAEAAKSVSGLAHSLRDSGRTFDDRPNVKAFFDSAAEGLDDLAGSIETRSFNEFYQDAEAFARRSPVAVAVATFAAGFLLARFVKSSGERQIDGAFDRERV
;
A
#
# COMPACT_ATOMS: atom_id res chain seq x y z
N MET A 1 -44.03 5.36 16.86
CA MET A 1 -42.60 5.52 17.14
C MET A 1 -42.16 4.35 17.99
N THR A 2 -41.45 3.37 17.42
CA THR A 2 -40.42 2.55 18.09
C THR A 2 -39.76 1.63 17.04
N ASP A 3 -38.52 2.01 16.72
CA ASP A 3 -37.33 1.18 16.56
C ASP A 3 -37.38 -0.09 15.70
N SER A 4 -36.85 0.06 14.48
CA SER A 4 -36.48 -1.04 13.58
C SER A 4 -35.10 -1.54 14.00
N ALA A 5 -35.06 -2.51 14.91
CA ALA A 5 -33.84 -3.22 15.26
C ALA A 5 -33.33 -4.01 14.05
N ALA A 6 -32.30 -3.48 13.39
CA ALA A 6 -31.52 -4.19 12.39
C ALA A 6 -30.97 -5.47 13.01
N HIS A 7 -31.53 -6.61 12.62
CA HIS A 7 -30.97 -7.92 12.93
C HIS A 7 -29.66 -8.08 12.14
N GLY A 8 -28.54 -7.77 12.79
CA GLY A 8 -27.25 -8.31 12.39
C GLY A 8 -27.31 -9.82 12.57
N GLN A 9 -27.50 -10.56 11.48
CA GLN A 9 -27.35 -12.02 11.47
C GLN A 9 -25.98 -12.34 12.06
N ALA A 10 -25.98 -13.03 13.20
CA ALA A 10 -24.79 -13.66 13.73
C ALA A 10 -24.26 -14.60 12.64
N SER A 11 -23.08 -14.32 12.12
CA SER A 11 -22.39 -15.19 11.17
C SER A 11 -22.31 -16.60 11.78
N ASP A 12 -22.89 -17.59 11.11
CA ASP A 12 -22.84 -18.97 11.57
C ASP A 12 -21.37 -19.42 11.64
N PRO A 13 -20.88 -19.98 12.76
CA PRO A 13 -19.52 -20.50 12.87
C PRO A 13 -19.13 -21.56 11.83
N GLY A 14 -20.08 -22.08 11.04
CA GLY A 14 -19.82 -22.91 9.84
C GLY A 14 -19.25 -22.12 8.67
N ASP A 15 -19.93 -21.04 8.24
CA ASP A 15 -19.56 -20.24 7.05
C ASP A 15 -18.14 -19.67 7.13
N LEU A 16 -17.70 -19.28 8.32
CA LEU A 16 -16.34 -18.77 8.54
C LEU A 16 -15.27 -19.85 8.34
N LYS A 17 -15.57 -21.11 8.66
CA LYS A 17 -14.64 -22.22 8.51
C LYS A 17 -14.50 -22.63 7.06
N ASP A 18 -15.61 -22.64 6.34
CA ASP A 18 -15.63 -22.94 4.91
C ASP A 18 -14.89 -21.85 4.13
N LEU A 19 -15.17 -20.58 4.42
CA LEU A 19 -14.42 -19.47 3.83
C LEU A 19 -12.92 -19.53 4.14
N LYS A 20 -12.54 -19.84 5.39
CA LYS A 20 -11.14 -19.99 5.75
C LYS A 20 -10.46 -21.08 4.92
N ARG A 21 -11.16 -22.20 4.69
CA ARG A 21 -10.64 -23.36 3.97
C ARG A 21 -10.47 -23.08 2.48
N ASP A 22 -11.43 -22.42 1.84
CA ASP A 22 -11.33 -22.00 0.45
C ASP A 22 -10.17 -21.00 0.22
N VAL A 23 -9.97 -20.08 1.17
CA VAL A 23 -8.84 -19.14 1.14
C VAL A 23 -7.51 -19.89 1.32
N GLU A 24 -7.44 -20.85 2.23
CA GLU A 24 -6.24 -21.66 2.49
C GLU A 24 -5.82 -22.45 1.24
N ASP A 25 -6.76 -23.13 0.60
CA ASP A 25 -6.52 -23.88 -0.64
C ASP A 25 -6.04 -22.96 -1.79
N THR A 26 -6.64 -21.77 -1.91
CA THR A 26 -6.26 -20.77 -2.93
C THR A 26 -4.88 -20.18 -2.66
N VAL A 27 -4.55 -19.92 -1.40
CA VAL A 27 -3.25 -19.38 -0.97
C VAL A 27 -2.14 -20.39 -1.26
N ASP A 28 -2.35 -21.67 -0.98
CA ASP A 28 -1.33 -22.70 -1.20
C ASP A 28 -0.94 -22.81 -2.68
N VAL A 29 -1.93 -22.83 -3.57
CA VAL A 29 -1.70 -22.87 -5.02
C VAL A 29 -1.00 -21.59 -5.51
N ALA A 30 -1.38 -20.43 -4.98
CA ALA A 30 -0.78 -19.16 -5.34
C ALA A 30 0.68 -19.04 -4.86
N VAL A 31 0.98 -19.51 -3.64
CA VAL A 31 2.33 -19.48 -3.06
C VAL A 31 3.28 -20.36 -3.87
N GLU A 32 2.85 -21.56 -4.25
CA GLU A 32 3.70 -22.50 -4.99
C GLU A 32 4.10 -21.95 -6.37
N ARG A 33 3.13 -21.39 -7.10
CA ARG A 33 3.40 -20.75 -8.40
C ARG A 33 4.14 -19.43 -8.25
N GLY A 34 3.89 -18.70 -7.17
CA GLY A 34 4.45 -17.39 -6.90
C GLY A 34 5.94 -17.41 -6.54
N ARG A 35 6.44 -18.45 -5.87
CA ARG A 35 7.84 -18.53 -5.39
C ARG A 35 8.87 -18.37 -6.52
N GLY A 36 8.69 -19.07 -7.63
CA GLY A 36 9.61 -19.01 -8.77
C GLY A 36 9.60 -17.65 -9.47
N PHE A 37 8.41 -17.08 -9.67
CA PHE A 37 8.26 -15.74 -10.26
C PHE A 37 8.80 -14.64 -9.33
N ALA A 38 8.52 -14.74 -8.03
CA ALA A 38 8.96 -13.77 -7.03
C ALA A 38 10.49 -13.68 -6.96
N ALA A 39 11.20 -14.81 -7.04
CA ALA A 39 12.67 -14.83 -7.04
C ALA A 39 13.27 -14.09 -8.26
N ALA A 40 12.72 -14.32 -9.46
CA ALA A 40 13.16 -13.64 -10.68
C ALA A 40 12.80 -12.14 -10.65
N ALA A 41 11.55 -11.82 -10.29
CA ALA A 41 11.08 -10.44 -10.17
C ALA A 41 11.88 -9.64 -9.14
N ARG A 42 12.21 -10.25 -7.99
CA ARG A 42 13.02 -9.63 -6.93
C ARG A 42 14.37 -9.18 -7.45
N THR A 43 15.08 -10.02 -8.20
CA THR A 43 16.42 -9.68 -8.71
C THR A 43 16.36 -8.45 -9.62
N HIS A 44 15.41 -8.41 -10.55
CA HIS A 44 15.26 -7.26 -11.45
C HIS A 44 14.77 -6.00 -10.74
N ALA A 45 13.81 -6.14 -9.82
CA ALA A 45 13.26 -5.03 -9.05
C ALA A 45 14.31 -4.40 -8.13
N VAL A 46 15.11 -5.21 -7.43
CA VAL A 46 16.17 -4.72 -6.55
C VAL A 46 17.20 -3.93 -7.34
N ASN A 47 17.69 -4.44 -8.46
CA ASN A 47 18.69 -3.72 -9.27
C ASN A 47 18.17 -2.38 -9.81
N LEU A 48 16.93 -2.36 -10.30
CA LEU A 48 16.32 -1.12 -10.78
C LEU A 48 16.08 -0.13 -9.64
N ALA A 49 15.60 -0.62 -8.49
CA ALA A 49 15.31 0.22 -7.36
C ALA A 49 16.61 0.80 -6.77
N GLU A 50 17.66 -0.02 -6.62
CA GLU A 50 19.01 0.41 -6.25
C GLU A 50 19.51 1.58 -7.12
N SER A 51 19.32 1.48 -8.44
CA SER A 51 19.72 2.55 -9.38
C SER A 51 18.90 3.84 -9.27
N ARG A 52 17.73 3.81 -8.63
CA ARG A 52 16.80 4.95 -8.52
C ARG A 52 16.62 5.45 -7.07
N LYS A 53 17.36 4.90 -6.10
CA LYS A 53 17.23 5.26 -4.67
C LYS A 53 17.44 6.74 -4.40
N ALA A 54 18.45 7.35 -5.00
CA ALA A 54 18.73 8.79 -4.79
C ALA A 54 17.57 9.68 -5.23
N GLU A 55 16.94 9.39 -6.38
CA GLU A 55 15.80 10.15 -6.88
C GLU A 55 14.55 9.94 -6.02
N ALA A 56 14.35 8.70 -5.55
CA ALA A 56 13.28 8.37 -4.63
C ALA A 56 13.45 9.10 -3.29
N ALA A 57 14.66 9.06 -2.69
CA ALA A 57 14.98 9.76 -1.45
C ALA A 57 14.72 11.27 -1.57
N LYS A 58 15.17 11.89 -2.67
CA LYS A 58 14.92 13.31 -2.93
C LYS A 58 13.44 13.64 -3.04
N SER A 59 12.67 12.79 -3.72
CA SER A 59 11.22 12.96 -3.84
C SER A 59 10.53 12.88 -2.47
N VAL A 60 10.91 11.91 -1.64
CA VAL A 60 10.37 11.74 -0.28
C VAL A 60 10.73 12.91 0.61
N SER A 61 11.97 13.39 0.60
CA SER A 61 12.38 14.59 1.34
C SER A 61 11.65 15.84 0.86
N GLY A 62 11.39 15.97 -0.44
CA GLY A 62 10.56 17.06 -0.98
C GLY A 62 9.11 17.04 -0.44
N LEU A 63 8.54 15.85 -0.24
CA LEU A 63 7.24 15.69 0.41
C LEU A 63 7.30 16.04 1.89
N ALA A 64 8.35 15.59 2.61
CA ALA A 64 8.56 15.95 4.02
C ALA A 64 8.59 17.48 4.20
N HIS A 65 9.36 18.18 3.38
CA HIS A 65 9.38 19.64 3.34
C HIS A 65 8.00 20.24 3.07
N SER A 66 7.27 19.73 2.07
CA SER A 66 5.93 20.23 1.73
C SER A 66 4.92 20.04 2.87
N LEU A 67 5.01 18.91 3.60
CA LEU A 67 4.18 18.63 4.77
C LEU A 67 4.53 19.57 5.92
N ARG A 68 5.82 19.78 6.18
CA ARG A 68 6.26 20.71 7.24
C ARG A 68 5.86 22.14 6.92
N ASP A 69 6.00 22.57 5.67
CA ASP A 69 5.53 23.88 5.19
C ASP A 69 4.02 24.03 5.39
N SER A 70 3.25 23.00 5.04
CA SER A 70 1.80 22.96 5.28
C SER A 70 1.47 23.04 6.78
N GLY A 71 2.24 22.35 7.63
CA GLY A 71 2.13 22.40 9.08
C GLY A 71 2.30 23.81 9.66
N ARG A 72 3.13 24.66 9.05
CA ARG A 72 3.27 26.08 9.46
C ARG A 72 2.00 26.90 9.27
N THR A 73 1.10 26.47 8.38
CA THR A 73 -0.22 27.10 8.23
C THR A 73 -1.13 26.85 9.44
N PHE A 74 -0.76 25.91 10.32
CA PHE A 74 -1.51 25.55 11.51
C PHE A 74 -0.78 25.93 12.81
N ASP A 75 0.03 26.99 12.80
CA ASP A 75 0.80 27.44 13.98
C ASP A 75 -0.10 27.75 15.20
N ASP A 76 -1.32 28.21 14.98
CA ASP A 76 -2.35 28.44 15.98
C ASP A 76 -3.10 27.16 16.44
N ARG A 77 -2.77 25.99 15.88
CA ARG A 77 -3.31 24.68 16.26
C ARG A 77 -2.17 23.68 16.53
N PRO A 78 -1.59 23.69 17.74
CA PRO A 78 -0.36 22.94 18.06
C PRO A 78 -0.50 21.42 17.85
N ASN A 79 -1.67 20.82 18.12
CA ASN A 79 -1.88 19.39 17.91
C ASN A 79 -1.88 19.01 16.43
N VAL A 80 -2.42 19.88 15.58
CA VAL A 80 -2.46 19.66 14.13
C VAL A 80 -1.07 19.87 13.55
N LYS A 81 -0.40 20.95 13.93
CA LYS A 81 1.00 21.20 13.59
C LYS A 81 1.89 20.03 13.97
N ALA A 82 1.79 19.55 15.21
CA ALA A 82 2.59 18.42 15.70
C ALA A 82 2.39 17.16 14.86
N PHE A 83 1.17 16.89 14.39
CA PHE A 83 0.90 15.77 13.50
C PHE A 83 1.63 15.91 12.14
N PHE A 84 1.52 17.07 11.48
CA PHE A 84 2.25 17.32 10.23
C PHE A 84 3.76 17.26 10.44
N ASP A 85 4.20 17.77 11.57
CA ASP A 85 5.60 17.79 11.96
C ASP A 85 6.13 16.36 12.16
N SER A 86 5.43 15.50 12.90
CA SER A 86 5.81 14.10 13.05
C SER A 86 5.75 13.33 11.73
N ALA A 87 4.79 13.64 10.86
CA ALA A 87 4.71 13.02 9.53
C ALA A 87 5.89 13.43 8.65
N ALA A 88 6.28 14.71 8.65
CA ALA A 88 7.44 15.20 7.91
C ALA A 88 8.73 14.54 8.41
N GLU A 89 8.93 14.48 9.73
CA GLU A 89 10.11 13.85 10.34
C GLU A 89 10.22 12.36 9.98
N GLY A 90 9.11 11.63 10.03
CA GLY A 90 9.09 10.23 9.58
C GLY A 90 9.41 10.05 8.09
N LEU A 91 9.05 11.02 7.24
CA LEU A 91 9.41 11.00 5.82
C LEU A 91 10.89 11.35 5.59
N ASP A 92 11.47 12.27 6.36
CA ASP A 92 12.91 12.58 6.28
C ASP A 92 13.75 11.39 6.73
N ASP A 93 13.38 10.73 7.83
CA ASP A 93 14.00 9.48 8.28
C ASP A 93 13.93 8.39 7.20
N LEU A 94 12.77 8.27 6.55
CA LEU A 94 12.58 7.35 5.44
C LEU A 94 13.49 7.71 4.26
N ALA A 95 13.57 8.98 3.86
CA ALA A 95 14.44 9.44 2.78
C ALA A 95 15.91 9.09 3.05
N GLY A 96 16.40 9.36 4.27
CA GLY A 96 17.76 8.99 4.67
C GLY A 96 17.99 7.47 4.66
N SER A 97 17.00 6.68 5.06
CA SER A 97 17.08 5.22 4.99
C SER A 97 17.13 4.68 3.56
N ILE A 98 16.39 5.30 2.63
CA ILE A 98 16.36 4.92 1.20
C ILE A 98 17.72 5.20 0.55
N GLU A 99 18.36 6.32 0.88
CA GLU A 99 19.64 6.68 0.29
C GLU A 99 20.77 5.77 0.76
N THR A 100 20.79 5.45 2.06
CA THR A 100 21.96 4.85 2.71
C THR A 100 21.90 3.33 2.83
N ARG A 101 20.71 2.72 2.92
CA ARG A 101 20.57 1.28 3.17
C ARG A 101 20.48 0.47 1.89
N SER A 102 20.99 -0.75 1.94
CA SER A 102 20.77 -1.73 0.89
C SER A 102 19.34 -2.30 0.98
N PHE A 103 18.76 -2.67 -0.17
CA PHE A 103 17.45 -3.33 -0.18
C PHE A 103 17.42 -4.64 0.65
N ASN A 104 18.57 -5.28 0.83
CA ASN A 104 18.67 -6.50 1.62
C ASN A 104 18.53 -6.24 3.12
N GLU A 105 19.15 -5.16 3.63
CA GLU A 105 18.97 -4.71 5.01
C GLU A 105 17.53 -4.28 5.27
N PHE A 106 16.94 -3.51 4.34
CA PHE A 106 15.54 -3.07 4.44
C PHE A 106 14.57 -4.26 4.55
N TYR A 107 14.82 -5.33 3.80
CA TYR A 107 13.99 -6.54 3.87
C TYR A 107 14.07 -7.22 5.24
N GLN A 108 15.26 -7.30 5.84
CA GLN A 108 15.45 -7.90 7.17
C GLN A 108 14.73 -7.09 8.26
N ASP A 109 14.79 -5.77 8.18
CA ASP A 109 14.07 -4.87 9.09
C ASP A 109 12.56 -4.98 8.91
N ALA A 110 12.09 -5.03 7.67
CA ALA A 110 10.68 -5.22 7.35
C ALA A 110 10.15 -6.55 7.91
N GLU A 111 10.94 -7.62 7.83
CA GLU A 111 10.59 -8.93 8.41
C GLU A 111 10.48 -8.87 9.94
N ALA A 112 11.41 -8.18 10.60
CA ALA A 112 11.36 -7.96 12.04
C ALA A 112 10.15 -7.10 12.46
N PHE A 113 9.85 -6.05 11.70
CA PHE A 113 8.69 -5.19 11.92
C PHE A 113 7.38 -5.95 11.72
N ALA A 114 7.29 -6.77 10.67
CA ALA A 114 6.10 -7.55 10.36
C ALA A 114 5.72 -8.50 11.50
N ARG A 115 6.72 -9.13 12.12
CA ARG A 115 6.52 -9.97 13.31
C ARG A 115 6.07 -9.19 14.54
N ARG A 116 6.51 -7.93 14.68
CA ARG A 116 6.23 -7.09 15.86
C ARG A 116 4.86 -6.40 15.78
N SER A 117 4.40 -6.08 14.58
CA SER A 117 3.18 -5.30 14.36
C SER A 117 2.28 -5.93 13.28
N PRO A 118 1.59 -7.06 13.58
CA PRO A 118 0.72 -7.72 12.62
C PRO A 118 -0.39 -6.83 12.05
N VAL A 119 -0.92 -5.91 12.85
CA VAL A 119 -1.97 -4.95 12.41
C VAL A 119 -1.43 -3.99 11.35
N ALA A 120 -0.20 -3.48 11.52
CA ALA A 120 0.41 -2.59 10.54
C ALA A 120 0.62 -3.30 9.19
N VAL A 121 1.00 -4.58 9.21
CA VAL A 121 1.14 -5.41 8.01
C VAL A 121 -0.21 -5.55 7.30
N ALA A 122 -1.28 -5.90 8.03
CA ALA A 122 -2.60 -6.05 7.43
C ALA A 122 -3.07 -4.77 6.73
N VAL A 123 -2.87 -3.61 7.37
CA VAL A 123 -3.20 -2.29 6.79
C VAL A 123 -2.37 -2.03 5.54
N ALA A 124 -1.05 -2.26 5.60
CA ALA A 124 -0.16 -2.04 4.46
C ALA A 124 -0.50 -2.95 3.27
N THR A 125 -0.80 -4.22 3.51
CA THR A 125 -1.21 -5.18 2.47
C THR A 125 -2.52 -4.76 1.81
N PHE A 126 -3.52 -4.35 2.60
CA PHE A 126 -4.78 -3.86 2.05
C PHE A 126 -4.58 -2.61 1.19
N ALA A 127 -3.80 -1.63 1.69
CA ALA A 127 -3.48 -0.42 0.96
C ALA A 127 -2.74 -0.73 -0.36
N ALA A 128 -1.75 -1.64 -0.32
CA ALA A 128 -1.03 -2.07 -1.51
C ALA A 128 -1.97 -2.72 -2.54
N GLY A 129 -2.88 -3.61 -2.10
CA GLY A 129 -3.89 -4.23 -2.96
C GLY A 129 -4.81 -3.19 -3.61
N PHE A 130 -5.28 -2.21 -2.84
CA PHE A 130 -6.09 -1.11 -3.37
C PHE A 130 -5.33 -0.26 -4.40
N LEU A 131 -4.08 0.09 -4.12
CA LEU A 131 -3.24 0.85 -5.06
C LEU A 131 -3.01 0.08 -6.36
N LEU A 132 -2.76 -1.22 -6.28
CA LEU A 132 -2.65 -2.10 -7.44
C LEU A 132 -3.95 -2.14 -8.23
N ALA A 133 -5.09 -2.34 -7.57
CA ALA A 133 -6.40 -2.33 -8.22
C ALA A 133 -6.70 -0.99 -8.90
N ARG A 134 -6.36 0.12 -8.22
CA ARG A 134 -6.50 1.47 -8.78
C ARG A 134 -5.59 1.67 -9.99
N PHE A 135 -4.34 1.23 -9.94
CA PHE A 135 -3.41 1.32 -11.06
C PHE A 135 -3.93 0.55 -12.29
N VAL A 136 -4.38 -0.69 -12.09
CA VAL A 136 -4.95 -1.53 -13.15
C VAL A 136 -6.20 -0.87 -13.75
N LYS A 137 -7.15 -0.40 -12.93
CA LYS A 137 -8.36 0.27 -13.42
C LYS A 137 -8.04 1.56 -14.19
N SER A 138 -7.20 2.43 -13.60
CA SER A 138 -6.79 3.68 -14.24
C SER A 138 -6.00 3.47 -15.54
N SER A 139 -5.36 2.31 -15.69
CA SER A 139 -4.65 1.95 -16.91
C SER A 139 -5.58 1.43 -18.02
N GLY A 140 -6.74 0.88 -17.65
CA GLY A 140 -7.75 0.33 -18.56
C GLY A 140 -8.75 1.36 -19.12
N GLU A 141 -8.87 2.54 -18.52
CA GLU A 141 -9.76 3.63 -19.00
C GLU A 141 -9.23 4.38 -20.24
N ARG A 142 -8.24 3.82 -20.96
CA ARG A 142 -7.70 4.39 -22.22
C ARG A 142 -8.31 3.81 -23.51
N GLN A 143 -9.35 2.98 -23.46
CA GLN A 143 -9.80 2.29 -24.67
C GLN A 143 -11.30 2.02 -24.78
N ILE A 144 -12.21 2.97 -24.50
CA ILE A 144 -13.59 2.89 -25.02
C ILE A 144 -14.11 4.32 -25.29
N ASP A 145 -13.61 4.98 -26.33
CA ASP A 145 -14.20 6.21 -26.88
C ASP A 145 -13.82 6.36 -28.37
N GLY A 146 -14.17 5.36 -29.19
CA GLY A 146 -13.81 5.35 -30.61
C GLY A 146 -14.73 4.58 -31.55
N ALA A 147 -15.97 4.29 -31.15
CA ALA A 147 -16.88 3.50 -32.00
C ALA A 147 -18.36 3.88 -31.84
N PHE A 148 -18.68 5.17 -31.95
CA PHE A 148 -20.04 5.61 -32.25
C PHE A 148 -20.01 6.81 -33.21
N ASP A 149 -19.44 6.62 -34.40
CA ASP A 149 -19.77 7.49 -35.54
C ASP A 149 -19.65 6.74 -36.88
N ARG A 150 -20.34 5.61 -36.94
CA ARG A 150 -20.65 4.95 -38.21
C ARG A 150 -21.95 4.20 -38.03
N GLU A 151 -23.09 4.87 -38.19
CA GLU A 151 -24.17 4.44 -39.10
C GLU A 151 -25.37 5.41 -39.07
N ARG A 152 -26.03 5.51 -40.24
CA ARG A 152 -27.34 6.12 -40.59
C ARG A 152 -27.23 7.58 -41.09
N VAL A 153 -27.47 7.93 -42.36
CA VAL A 153 -28.13 7.31 -43.54
C VAL A 153 -27.52 7.93 -44.80
#